data_AF-A0A1V5JWA5-F1
#
_entry.id   AF-A0A1V5JWA5-F1
#
_cell.length_a   1.000
_cell.length_b   1.000
_cell.length_c   1.000
_cell.angle_alpha   90.00
_cell.angle_beta   90.00
_cell.angle_gamma   90.00
#
_symmetry.space_group_name_H-M   'P 1'
#
loop_
_entity.id
_entity.type
_entity.pdbx_description
1 polymer ?
#
loop_
_entity_poly.entity_id
_entity_poly.type
_entity_poly.pdbx_seq_one_letter_code
_entity_poly.pdbx_strand_id
1 'polypeptide(L)'
;MFAGGLIEETEALLAVGYDEKLRSMQTLAYKHVIRLIRGELKLPEAIALVQADTRHYAKRQLTWLKTNPPDEIYATPEAAYERLCSLLNP
;
A
#
# COMPACT_ATOMS: atom_id res chain seq x y z
N MET A 1 -9.94 0.71 -3.14
CA MET A 1 -8.85 1.71 -3.21
C MET A 1 -9.24 2.85 -4.13
N PHE A 2 -9.15 2.72 -5.46
CA PHE A 2 -9.59 3.79 -6.38
C PHE A 2 -11.08 4.13 -6.21
N ALA A 3 -11.97 3.15 -6.33
CA ALA A 3 -13.41 3.35 -6.07
C ALA A 3 -13.75 3.64 -4.60
N GLY A 4 -12.76 3.68 -3.71
CA GLY A 4 -12.92 3.90 -2.28
C GLY A 4 -12.37 5.24 -1.80
N GLY A 5 -12.16 6.22 -2.69
CA GLY A 5 -11.79 7.58 -2.29
C GLY A 5 -10.31 7.94 -2.42
N LEU A 6 -9.46 7.10 -3.04
CA LEU A 6 -8.01 7.38 -3.07
C LEU A 6 -7.66 8.64 -3.89
N ILE A 7 -8.39 8.89 -4.97
CA ILE A 7 -8.13 10.06 -5.83
C ILE A 7 -8.44 11.32 -5.03
N GLU A 8 -9.62 11.35 -4.41
CA GLU A 8 -10.15 12.43 -3.61
C GLU A 8 -9.26 12.71 -2.39
N GLU A 9 -8.78 11.66 -1.72
CA GLU A 9 -7.82 11.78 -0.62
C GLU A 9 -6.50 12.40 -1.09
N THR A 10 -5.97 11.94 -2.23
CA THR A 10 -4.72 12.46 -2.79
C THR A 10 -4.87 13.93 -3.20
N GLU A 11 -5.97 14.30 -3.84
CA GLU A 11 -6.29 15.69 -4.18
C GLU A 11 -6.38 16.57 -2.94
N ALA A 12 -7.06 16.10 -1.88
CA ALA A 12 -7.16 16.83 -0.62
C ALA A 12 -5.80 17.06 0.03
N LEU A 13 -4.92 16.05 0.04
CA LEU A 13 -3.57 16.17 0.59
C LEU A 13 -2.73 17.19 -0.18
N LEU A 14 -2.78 17.17 -1.52
CA LEU A 14 -2.08 18.15 -2.36
C LEU A 14 -2.64 19.56 -2.15
N ALA A 15 -3.96 19.71 -2.01
CA ALA A 15 -4.63 20.99 -1.80
C ALA A 15 -4.24 21.65 -0.46
N VAL A 16 -3.98 20.86 0.58
CA VAL A 16 -3.51 21.35 1.89
C VAL A 16 -2.00 21.68 1.88
N GLY A 17 -1.30 21.43 0.76
CA GLY A 17 0.08 21.83 0.54
C GLY A 17 1.12 20.77 0.88
N TYR A 18 0.74 19.50 1.04
CA TYR A 18 1.71 18.43 1.16
C TYR A 18 2.49 18.25 -0.15
N ASP A 19 3.82 18.28 -0.07
CA ASP A 19 4.68 18.08 -1.22
C ASP A 19 4.60 16.62 -1.71
N GLU A 20 4.37 16.44 -3.00
CA GLU A 20 4.38 15.12 -3.63
C GLU A 20 5.71 14.37 -3.48
N LYS A 21 6.82 15.08 -3.24
CA LYS A 21 8.16 14.49 -3.06
C LYS A 21 8.34 13.89 -1.67
N LEU A 22 7.38 14.09 -0.76
CA LEU A 22 7.38 13.45 0.55
C LEU A 22 7.42 11.93 0.40
N ARG A 23 8.17 11.28 1.29
CA ARG A 23 8.34 9.82 1.25
C ARG A 23 7.02 9.06 1.33
N SER A 24 6.03 9.57 2.07
CA SER A 24 4.67 9.04 2.14
C SER A 24 3.94 9.09 0.80
N MET A 25 4.12 10.19 0.05
CA MET A 25 3.53 10.41 -1.27
C MET A 25 4.22 9.59 -2.38
N GLN A 26 5.41 9.07 -2.12
CA GLN A 26 6.16 8.19 -3.03
C GLN A 26 5.81 6.71 -2.88
N THR A 27 4.78 6.37 -2.11
CA THR A 27 4.24 5.01 -2.05
C THR A 27 3.58 4.63 -3.38
N LEU A 28 3.44 3.32 -3.62
CA LEU A 28 3.04 2.77 -4.93
C LEU A 28 1.72 3.34 -5.46
N ALA A 29 0.74 3.54 -4.58
CA ALA A 29 -0.57 4.04 -4.95
C ALA A 29 -0.57 5.55 -5.23
N TYR A 30 -0.14 6.35 -4.25
CA TYR A 30 -0.15 7.81 -4.34
C TYR A 30 0.70 8.31 -5.50
N LYS A 31 1.87 7.72 -5.74
CA LYS A 31 2.74 8.09 -6.87
C LYS A 31 2.00 8.06 -8.22
N HIS A 32 1.22 7.01 -8.48
CA HIS A 32 0.50 6.88 -9.76
C HIS A 32 -0.76 7.75 -9.81
N VAL A 33 -1.41 7.98 -8.66
CA VAL A 33 -2.56 8.89 -8.57
C VAL A 33 -2.14 10.34 -8.77
N ILE A 34 -1.01 10.77 -8.22
CA ILE A 34 -0.46 12.11 -8.44
C ILE A 34 -0.20 12.35 -9.94
N ARG A 35 0.35 11.35 -10.64
CA ARG A 35 0.57 11.41 -12.10
C ARG A 35 -0.75 11.47 -12.89
N LEU A 36 -1.78 10.76 -12.43
CA LEU A 36 -3.13 10.86 -12.97
C LEU A 36 -3.69 12.28 -12.80
N ILE A 37 -3.61 12.84 -11.59
CA ILE A 37 -4.10 14.21 -11.26
C ILE A 37 -3.39 15.26 -12.13
N ARG A 38 -2.10 15.05 -12.43
CA ARG A 38 -1.30 15.91 -13.31
C ARG A 38 -1.59 15.74 -14.81
N GLY A 39 -2.43 14.79 -15.19
CA GLY A 39 -2.71 14.48 -16.58
C GLY A 39 -1.58 13.74 -17.32
N GLU A 40 -0.60 13.20 -16.59
CA GLU A 40 0.51 12.41 -17.16
C GLU A 40 0.10 10.96 -17.46
N LEU A 41 -1.00 10.49 -16.87
CA LEU A 41 -1.56 9.16 -17.05
C LEU A 41 -3.08 9.24 -17.19
N LYS A 42 -3.67 8.29 -17.93
CA LYS A 42 -5.11 8.04 -17.89
C LYS A 42 -5.48 7.15 -16.72
N LEU A 43 -6.72 7.24 -16.24
CA LEU A 43 -7.22 6.44 -15.12
C LEU A 43 -6.98 4.92 -15.30
N PRO A 44 -7.27 4.30 -16.47
CA PRO A 44 -7.00 2.87 -16.65
C PRO A 44 -5.51 2.50 -16.54
N GLU A 45 -4.62 3.39 -16.99
CA GLU A 45 -3.17 3.18 -16.94
C GLU A 45 -2.66 3.27 -15.50
N ALA A 46 -3.14 4.27 -14.74
CA ALA A 46 -2.81 4.42 -13.33
C ALA A 46 -3.24 3.18 -12.51
N ILE A 47 -4.45 2.67 -12.76
CA ILE A 47 -4.95 1.44 -12.11
C ILE A 47 -4.05 0.25 -12.45
N ALA A 48 -3.71 0.06 -13.72
CA ALA A 48 -2.87 -1.05 -14.16
C ALA A 48 -1.46 -1.01 -13.54
N LEU A 49 -0.86 0.19 -13.46
CA LEU A 49 0.46 0.39 -12.84
C LEU A 49 0.45 0.08 -11.34
N VAL A 50 -0.54 0.59 -10.60
CA VAL A 50 -0.68 0.27 -9.17
C VAL A 50 -0.82 -1.23 -8.94
N GLN A 51 -1.65 -1.90 -9.74
CA GLN A 51 -1.82 -3.34 -9.62
C GLN A 51 -0.52 -4.11 -9.89
N ALA A 52 0.22 -3.73 -10.94
CA ALA A 52 1.50 -4.34 -11.27
C ALA A 52 2.54 -4.16 -10.16
N ASP A 53 2.68 -2.93 -9.66
CA ASP A 53 3.62 -2.61 -8.60
C ASP A 53 3.27 -3.29 -7.27
N THR A 54 1.98 -3.40 -6.96
CA THR A 54 1.51 -4.14 -5.77
C THR A 54 1.87 -5.61 -5.86
N ARG A 55 1.68 -6.26 -7.02
CA ARG A 55 2.10 -7.66 -7.25
C ARG A 55 3.61 -7.82 -7.12
N HIS A 56 4.39 -6.90 -7.69
CA HIS A 56 5.85 -6.93 -7.56
C HIS A 56 6.30 -6.75 -6.11
N TYR A 57 5.64 -5.87 -5.35
CA TYR A 57 5.92 -5.67 -3.95
C TYR A 57 5.58 -6.91 -3.11
N ALA A 58 4.41 -7.52 -3.33
CA ALA A 58 4.02 -8.77 -2.68
C ALA A 58 5.05 -9.89 -2.97
N LYS A 59 5.51 -10.02 -4.22
CA LYS A 59 6.58 -10.96 -4.58
C LYS A 59 7.87 -10.68 -3.80
N ARG A 60 8.28 -9.41 -3.67
CA ARG A 60 9.47 -9.05 -2.88
C ARG A 60 9.29 -9.38 -1.40
N GLN A 61 8.11 -9.13 -0.83
CA GLN A 61 7.80 -9.51 0.56
C GLN A 61 7.92 -11.02 0.75
N LEU A 62 7.36 -11.82 -0.16
CA LEU A 62 7.48 -13.28 -0.12
C LEU A 62 8.93 -13.75 -0.24
N THR A 63 9.72 -13.17 -1.14
CA THR A 63 11.15 -13.48 -1.25
C THR A 63 11.88 -13.15 0.05
N TRP A 64 11.61 -11.99 0.64
CA TRP A 64 12.24 -11.57 1.89
C TRP A 64 11.88 -12.52 3.04
N LEU A 65 10.61 -12.92 3.17
CA LEU A 65 10.14 -13.89 4.18
C LEU A 65 10.76 -15.27 4.02
N LYS A 66 11.05 -15.71 2.79
CA LYS A 66 11.76 -16.98 2.56
C LYS A 66 13.20 -16.94 3.08
N THR A 67 13.86 -15.79 2.97
CA THR A 67 15.23 -15.61 3.46
C THR A 67 15.27 -15.26 4.96
N ASN A 68 14.20 -14.66 5.48
CA ASN A 68 14.07 -14.26 6.88
C ASN A 68 12.76 -14.83 7.45
N PRO A 69 12.68 -16.16 7.64
CA PRO A 69 11.49 -16.78 8.17
C PRO A 69 11.26 -16.30 9.61
N PRO A 70 10.06 -15.79 9.95
CA PRO A 70 9.74 -15.47 11.33
C PRO A 70 9.52 -16.76 12.13
N ASP A 71 9.64 -16.67 13.46
CA ASP A 71 9.44 -17.81 14.36
C ASP A 71 8.01 -18.37 14.30
N GLU A 72 7.03 -17.48 14.04
CA GLU A 72 5.61 -17.80 13.94
C GLU A 72 5.04 -17.19 12.64
N ILE A 73 4.31 -17.99 11.86
CA ILE A 73 3.55 -17.54 10.69
C ILE A 73 2.08 -17.86 10.90
N TYR A 74 1.23 -16.84 10.79
CA TYR A 74 -0.22 -16.96 10.90
C TYR A 74 -0.86 -16.98 9.52
N ALA A 75 -1.60 -18.06 9.22
CA ALA A 75 -2.28 -18.21 7.95
C ALA A 75 -3.54 -17.33 7.82
N THR A 76 -4.09 -16.88 8.95
CA THR A 76 -5.29 -16.02 8.98
C THR A 76 -5.14 -14.89 10.01
N PRO A 77 -5.87 -13.77 9.84
CA PRO A 77 -5.91 -12.70 10.82
C PRO A 77 -6.41 -13.14 12.19
N GLU A 78 -7.36 -14.09 12.25
CA GLU A 78 -7.96 -14.58 13.49
C GLU A 78 -6.91 -15.32 14.34
N ALA A 79 -6.12 -16.20 13.71
CA ALA A 79 -5.06 -16.92 14.40
C ALA A 79 -3.98 -15.95 14.92
N ALA A 80 -3.64 -14.91 14.15
CA ALA A 80 -2.72 -13.87 14.58
C ALA A 80 -3.29 -13.06 15.77
N TYR A 81 -4.59 -12.76 15.73
CA TYR A 81 -5.29 -12.02 16.79
C TYR A 81 -5.35 -12.81 18.09
N GLU A 82 -5.71 -14.10 18.03
CA GLU A 82 -5.73 -14.98 19.20
C GLU A 82 -4.36 -15.05 19.87
N ARG A 83 -3.27 -15.16 19.09
CA ARG A 83 -1.91 -15.09 19.63
C ARG A 83 -1.68 -13.78 20.36
N LEU A 84 -1.97 -12.65 19.72
CA LEU A 84 -1.77 -11.32 20.30
C LEU A 84 -2.53 -11.18 21.62
N CYS A 85 -3.79 -11.64 21.68
CA CYS A 85 -4.57 -11.65 22.91
C CYS A 85 -3.92 -12.50 24.01
N SER A 86 -3.40 -13.68 23.69
CA SER A 86 -2.69 -14.55 24.67
C SER A 86 -1.40 -13.93 25.21
N LEU A 87 -0.75 -13.05 24.44
CA LEU A 87 0.49 -12.36 24.85
C LEU A 87 0.23 -11.14 25.71
N LEU A 88 -0.91 -10.47 25.50
CA LEU A 88 -1.26 -9.22 26.19
C LEU A 88 -1.99 -9.43 27.52
N ASN A 89 -2.65 -10.58 27.70
CA ASN A 89 -3.32 -10.98 28.93
C ASN A 89 -2.78 -12.36 29.39
N PRO A 90 -1.68 -12.39 30.17
CA PRO A 90 -1.12 -13.64 30.69
C PRO A 90 -2.02 -14.33 31.72
#